data_AF-A0A7Y5DXF7-F1
#
_entry.id   AF-A0A7Y5DXF7-F1
#
_cell.length_a   1.000
_cell.length_b   1.000
_cell.length_c   1.000
_cell.angle_alpha   90.00
_cell.angle_beta   90.00
_cell.angle_gamma   90.00
#
_symmetry.space_group_name_H-M   'P 1'
#
loop_
_entity.id
_entity.type
_entity.pdbx_description
1 polymer ?
#
loop_
_entity_poly.entity_id
_entity_poly.type
_entity_poly.pdbx_seq_one_letter_code
_entity_poly.pdbx_strand_id
1 'polypeptide(L)'
;MVHRLWLLAVGLCLLLLTGCERDGFPPLVEVHELGPQQVEVGDRVEVTGNGFPVGRTAKLTFRGTLYRPDEEPIAGALLRVDGTAVSATRIEFMVSDDLRVLFCGRSEHTTFEGELEVAFATQAGGSGAAPVYGILPSTSFDVRVATGERESRAAKEGEMILKAHGIEPELEGTRLRVANVTPGSAADLSGIMPGDRLVAFDHVRVASFADIAVLGNRERLPIIVRRGETATEESLWLDVDVHMLRPSRSAVAWSLLVVLLSVTMLVLFGRRSTWFSSWIRVLAARAPRSVARGRGGPGIPSLVVSVLVLVGFAAIPITRYLVVRDLDLPIVGALSVALGAYVMVSEDERGKAWQRIPRALLLLLPSMLLVLGTASLVGSLRIADAVRLQGVLPWSWNAFRDPAWLLLTVLWFGTFVVRVRDASWGLPEAMPQQGSGAGRVSGVMASALGVVLFFGGWRVPAALEVSRYGDAAVLLGIALFAGKTVLAYGALAKARHAIAPLRSDRVVRFALTLSLPLVLLALGLGALGWYLRPSSVVEASLSYATFGGTLLFALRAFLTLRSPTFRTDIALS
;
A
#
# COMPACT_ATOMS: atom_id res chain seq x y z
N MET A 1 -18.16 -45.02 47.52
CA MET A 1 -17.31 -46.02 46.85
C MET A 1 -17.66 -46.20 45.36
N VAL A 2 -18.95 -46.37 45.01
CA VAL A 2 -19.41 -46.62 43.63
C VAL A 2 -18.98 -45.56 42.60
N HIS A 3 -18.95 -44.28 42.94
CA HIS A 3 -18.52 -43.21 42.01
C HIS A 3 -17.03 -43.24 41.64
N ARG A 4 -16.15 -43.71 42.54
CA ARG A 4 -14.70 -43.82 42.26
C ARG A 4 -14.40 -45.00 41.33
N LEU A 5 -15.21 -46.07 41.41
CA LEU A 5 -15.10 -47.23 40.51
C LEU A 5 -15.53 -46.86 39.08
N TRP A 6 -16.56 -46.02 38.93
CA TRP A 6 -17.02 -45.55 37.61
C TRP A 6 -16.00 -44.65 36.91
N LEU A 7 -15.34 -43.74 37.63
CA LEU A 7 -14.29 -42.89 37.05
C LEU A 7 -13.05 -43.69 36.62
N LEU A 8 -12.68 -44.74 37.37
CA LEU A 8 -11.61 -45.66 36.99
C LEU A 8 -11.97 -46.50 35.75
N ALA A 9 -13.21 -47.00 35.67
CA ALA A 9 -13.67 -47.78 34.51
C ALA A 9 -13.74 -46.92 33.23
N VAL A 10 -14.23 -45.68 33.33
CA VAL A 10 -14.26 -44.73 32.21
C VAL A 10 -12.86 -44.31 31.79
N GLY A 11 -11.95 -44.07 32.74
CA GLY A 11 -10.55 -43.78 32.46
C GLY A 11 -9.82 -44.93 31.75
N LEU A 12 -10.11 -46.18 32.15
CA LEU A 12 -9.53 -47.37 31.52
C LEU A 12 -10.09 -47.61 30.11
N CYS A 13 -11.39 -47.39 29.89
CA CYS A 13 -11.99 -47.42 28.56
C CYS A 13 -11.44 -46.34 27.63
N LEU A 14 -11.17 -45.14 28.14
CA LEU A 14 -10.55 -44.05 27.35
C LEU A 14 -9.10 -44.36 26.99
N LEU A 15 -8.33 -45.02 27.88
CA LEU A 15 -6.97 -45.50 27.59
C LEU A 15 -6.95 -46.63 26.55
N LEU A 16 -7.94 -47.53 26.56
CA LEU A 16 -8.07 -48.60 25.57
C LEU A 16 -8.49 -48.09 24.18
N LEU A 17 -9.11 -46.91 24.09
CA LEU A 17 -9.49 -46.29 22.80
C LEU A 17 -8.35 -45.48 22.15
N THR A 18 -7.25 -45.19 22.87
CA THR A 18 -6.09 -44.47 22.33
C THR A 18 -5.02 -45.37 21.70
N GLY A 19 -5.22 -46.69 21.70
CA GLY A 19 -4.25 -47.68 21.21
C GLY A 19 -4.42 -48.11 19.75
N CYS A 20 -4.81 -47.23 18.84
CA CYS A 20 -4.73 -47.51 17.40
C CYS A 20 -3.36 -47.07 16.87
N GLU A 21 -2.30 -47.74 17.34
CA GLU A 21 -1.01 -47.70 16.65
C GLU A 21 -1.18 -48.52 15.36
N ARG A 22 -1.06 -47.87 14.21
CA ARG A 22 -1.08 -48.58 12.92
C ARG A 22 0.21 -49.38 12.86
N ASP A 23 0.12 -50.69 13.07
CA ASP A 23 1.20 -51.63 12.82
C ASP A 23 1.75 -51.38 11.40
N GLY A 24 2.94 -50.80 11.34
CA GLY A 24 3.66 -50.56 10.11
C GLY A 24 4.02 -51.91 9.50
N PHE A 25 3.44 -52.23 8.35
CA PHE A 25 3.93 -53.37 7.58
C PHE A 25 5.40 -53.08 7.22
N PRO A 26 6.30 -54.07 7.29
CA PRO A 26 7.69 -53.85 6.93
C PRO A 26 7.77 -53.32 5.49
N PRO A 27 8.58 -52.27 5.23
CA PRO A 27 8.75 -51.74 3.88
C PRO A 27 9.33 -52.86 3.00
N LEU A 28 8.54 -53.30 2.03
CA LEU A 28 8.88 -54.39 1.11
C LEU A 28 9.66 -53.89 -0.12
N VAL A 29 9.76 -52.57 -0.24
CA VAL A 29 10.43 -51.85 -1.33
C VAL A 29 11.28 -50.76 -0.71
N GLU A 30 12.51 -50.60 -1.20
CA GLU A 30 13.43 -49.56 -0.77
C GLU A 30 13.31 -48.36 -1.71
N VAL A 31 13.24 -47.15 -1.14
CA VAL A 31 13.25 -45.89 -1.90
C VAL A 31 14.50 -45.13 -1.49
N HIS A 32 15.35 -44.79 -2.46
CA HIS A 32 16.67 -44.23 -2.22
C HIS A 32 16.74 -42.73 -2.48
N GLU A 33 16.16 -42.27 -3.60
CA GLU A 33 16.29 -40.87 -4.02
C GLU A 33 15.10 -40.38 -4.86
N LEU A 34 14.84 -39.08 -4.78
CA LEU A 34 13.95 -38.34 -5.67
C LEU A 34 14.78 -37.34 -6.48
N GLY A 35 14.81 -37.46 -7.81
CA GLY A 35 15.61 -36.60 -8.67
C GLY A 35 14.90 -36.24 -9.99
N PRO A 36 15.09 -35.03 -10.54
CA PRO A 36 15.79 -33.90 -9.94
C PRO A 36 14.99 -33.28 -8.78
N GLN A 37 15.69 -32.64 -7.83
CA GLN A 37 15.06 -31.97 -6.68
C GLN A 37 14.42 -30.63 -7.05
N GLN A 38 14.79 -30.05 -8.18
CA GLN A 38 14.23 -28.80 -8.70
C GLN A 38 13.55 -29.09 -10.03
N VAL A 39 12.29 -28.69 -10.13
CA VAL A 39 11.47 -28.96 -11.32
C VAL A 39 10.57 -27.81 -11.72
N GLU A 40 10.29 -27.76 -13.01
CA GLU A 40 9.26 -26.93 -13.64
C GLU A 40 8.14 -27.81 -14.23
N VAL A 41 7.05 -27.18 -14.65
CA VAL A 41 5.96 -27.88 -15.34
C VAL A 41 6.48 -28.47 -16.65
N GLY A 42 6.21 -29.75 -16.85
CA GLY A 42 6.68 -30.51 -18.00
C GLY A 42 7.98 -31.27 -17.75
N ASP A 43 8.62 -31.09 -16.60
CA ASP A 43 9.78 -31.91 -16.23
C ASP A 43 9.37 -33.33 -15.84
N ARG A 44 10.29 -34.26 -16.07
CA ARG A 44 10.18 -35.66 -15.64
C ARG A 44 10.94 -35.84 -14.34
N VAL A 45 10.25 -36.41 -13.35
CA VAL A 45 10.83 -36.75 -12.05
C VAL A 45 11.00 -38.25 -11.97
N GLU A 46 12.17 -38.67 -11.49
CA GLU A 46 12.55 -40.05 -11.27
C GLU A 46 12.65 -40.32 -9.76
N VAL A 47 12.02 -41.38 -9.31
CA VAL A 47 12.22 -41.95 -7.98
C VAL A 47 13.05 -43.21 -8.13
N THR A 48 14.21 -43.26 -7.50
CA THR A 48 15.10 -44.42 -7.53
C THR A 48 14.93 -45.26 -6.27
N GLY A 49 15.12 -46.57 -6.40
CA GLY A 49 14.88 -47.53 -5.32
C GLY A 49 15.21 -48.95 -5.72
N ASN A 50 14.75 -49.94 -4.95
CA ASN A 50 14.87 -51.36 -5.25
C ASN A 50 13.54 -52.08 -5.04
N GLY A 51 13.25 -53.05 -5.91
CA GLY A 51 12.09 -53.95 -5.77
C GLY A 51 10.78 -53.41 -6.35
N PHE A 52 10.83 -52.40 -7.21
CA PHE A 52 9.63 -51.87 -7.85
C PHE A 52 9.02 -52.88 -8.84
N PRO A 53 7.70 -53.14 -8.80
CA PRO A 53 7.05 -54.00 -9.77
C PRO A 53 6.92 -53.30 -11.14
N VAL A 54 7.75 -53.69 -12.10
CA VAL A 54 7.84 -53.09 -13.44
C VAL A 54 6.49 -53.07 -14.16
N GLY A 55 6.18 -51.95 -14.82
CA GLY A 55 4.95 -51.72 -15.57
C GLY A 55 3.72 -51.42 -14.71
N ARG A 56 3.87 -51.32 -13.37
CA ARG A 56 2.78 -50.99 -12.46
C ARG A 56 2.74 -49.49 -12.14
N THR A 57 1.53 -49.00 -11.91
CA THR A 57 1.30 -47.66 -11.37
C THR A 57 1.65 -47.64 -9.88
N ALA A 58 2.53 -46.72 -9.51
CA ALA A 58 2.89 -46.40 -8.14
C ALA A 58 2.05 -45.20 -7.67
N LYS A 59 1.50 -45.27 -6.45
CA LYS A 59 0.92 -44.12 -5.77
C LYS A 59 1.99 -43.47 -4.91
N LEU A 60 2.40 -42.26 -5.30
CA LEU A 60 3.36 -41.43 -4.61
C LEU A 60 2.60 -40.48 -3.68
N THR A 61 2.90 -40.53 -2.38
CA THR A 61 2.28 -39.64 -1.39
C THR A 61 3.36 -38.82 -0.70
N PHE A 62 3.37 -37.51 -0.95
CA PHE A 62 4.23 -36.56 -0.26
C PHE A 62 3.53 -36.13 1.03
N ARG A 63 4.22 -36.29 2.17
CA ARG A 63 3.73 -35.89 3.49
C ARG A 63 4.74 -34.95 4.13
N GLY A 64 4.36 -33.71 4.40
CA GLY A 64 5.32 -32.75 4.90
C GLY A 64 4.79 -31.34 5.05
N THR A 65 5.70 -30.38 4.90
CA THR A 65 5.42 -28.95 4.98
C THR A 65 5.72 -28.30 3.64
N LEU A 66 4.82 -27.44 3.17
CA LEU A 66 5.05 -26.59 2.00
C LEU A 66 5.46 -25.20 2.48
N TYR A 67 6.63 -24.73 2.02
CA TYR A 67 7.13 -23.39 2.24
C TYR A 67 7.02 -22.59 0.95
N ARG A 68 6.39 -21.42 1.02
CA ARG A 68 6.16 -20.53 -0.10
C ARG A 68 6.60 -19.12 0.28
N PRO A 69 7.23 -18.36 -0.63
CA PRO A 69 7.49 -16.94 -0.40
C PRO A 69 6.20 -16.21 -0.01
N ASP A 70 6.26 -15.43 1.07
CA ASP A 70 5.16 -14.57 1.56
C ASP A 70 3.88 -15.30 2.02
N GLU A 71 3.89 -16.63 2.19
CA GLU A 71 2.77 -17.39 2.77
C GLU A 71 3.19 -18.16 4.04
N GLU A 72 2.25 -18.35 4.98
CA GLU A 72 2.51 -19.19 6.15
C GLU A 72 2.77 -20.65 5.73
N PRO A 73 3.72 -21.35 6.37
CA PRO A 73 4.01 -22.75 6.05
C PRO A 73 2.76 -23.62 6.20
N ILE A 74 2.48 -24.44 5.18
CA ILE A 74 1.35 -25.36 5.20
C ILE A 74 1.85 -26.71 5.73
N ALA A 75 1.78 -26.90 7.04
CA ALA A 75 2.17 -28.13 7.72
C ALA A 75 1.15 -29.26 7.47
N GLY A 76 1.63 -30.51 7.44
CA GLY A 76 0.78 -31.69 7.25
C GLY A 76 0.16 -31.78 5.85
N ALA A 77 0.79 -31.14 4.86
CA ALA A 77 0.39 -31.26 3.47
C ALA A 77 0.50 -32.72 3.03
N LEU A 78 -0.57 -33.23 2.42
CA LEU A 78 -0.66 -34.59 1.88
C LEU A 78 -1.00 -34.50 0.40
N LEU A 79 0.01 -34.69 -0.45
CA LEU A 79 -0.11 -34.58 -1.90
C LEU A 79 0.05 -35.96 -2.53
N ARG A 80 -0.84 -36.31 -3.45
CA ARG A 80 -0.85 -37.63 -4.11
C ARG A 80 -0.61 -37.48 -5.59
N VAL A 81 0.29 -38.31 -6.12
CA VAL A 81 0.67 -38.34 -7.54
C VAL A 81 0.75 -39.79 -7.98
N ASP A 82 0.31 -40.07 -9.20
CA ASP A 82 0.50 -41.38 -9.80
C ASP A 82 1.80 -41.37 -10.63
N GLY A 83 2.67 -42.33 -10.37
CA GLY A 83 3.88 -42.59 -11.15
C GLY A 83 3.84 -43.97 -11.80
N THR A 84 4.75 -44.24 -12.72
CA THR A 84 4.87 -45.54 -13.40
C THR A 84 6.25 -46.15 -13.13
N ALA A 85 6.28 -47.38 -12.61
CA ALA A 85 7.53 -48.12 -12.45
C ALA A 85 8.04 -48.60 -13.81
N VAL A 86 8.99 -47.88 -14.40
CA VAL A 86 9.57 -48.23 -15.70
C VAL A 86 10.61 -49.34 -15.61
N SER A 87 11.20 -49.55 -14.43
CA SER A 87 12.14 -50.62 -14.15
C SER A 87 12.04 -51.05 -12.67
N ALA A 88 12.78 -52.08 -12.28
CA ALA A 88 12.78 -52.58 -10.91
C ALA A 88 13.38 -51.59 -9.89
N THR A 89 14.04 -50.53 -10.39
CA THR A 89 14.75 -49.54 -9.58
C THR A 89 14.37 -48.10 -9.90
N ARG A 90 13.43 -47.88 -10.83
CA ARG A 90 13.01 -46.53 -11.23
C ARG A 90 11.50 -46.40 -11.43
N ILE A 91 10.92 -45.40 -10.78
CA ILE A 91 9.56 -44.90 -11.02
C ILE A 91 9.68 -43.52 -11.63
N GLU A 92 8.77 -43.17 -12.52
CA GLU A 92 8.76 -41.86 -13.16
C GLU A 92 7.36 -41.26 -13.15
N PHE A 93 7.31 -39.92 -13.04
CA PHE A 93 6.10 -39.14 -13.24
C PHE A 93 6.45 -37.78 -13.87
N MET A 94 5.45 -37.14 -14.47
CA MET A 94 5.60 -35.81 -15.07
C MET A 94 5.01 -34.75 -14.14
N VAL A 95 5.67 -33.60 -14.04
CA VAL A 95 5.14 -32.45 -13.30
C VAL A 95 4.05 -31.79 -14.14
N SER A 96 2.79 -32.10 -13.83
CA SER A 96 1.62 -31.52 -14.50
C SER A 96 1.26 -30.15 -13.92
N ASP A 97 0.42 -29.40 -14.64
CA ASP A 97 -0.18 -28.17 -14.12
C ASP A 97 -1.03 -28.41 -12.85
N ASP A 98 -1.70 -29.57 -12.76
CA ASP A 98 -2.45 -29.94 -11.55
C ASP A 98 -1.50 -30.11 -10.36
N LEU A 99 -0.34 -30.74 -10.58
CA LEU A 99 0.69 -30.90 -9.55
C LEU A 99 1.25 -29.54 -9.14
N ARG A 100 1.52 -28.66 -10.11
CA ARG A 100 1.93 -27.28 -9.85
C ARG A 100 0.90 -26.55 -8.99
N VAL A 101 -0.39 -26.65 -9.29
CA VAL A 101 -1.44 -26.00 -8.47
C VAL A 101 -1.47 -26.56 -7.05
N LEU A 102 -1.26 -27.87 -6.88
CA LEU A 102 -1.20 -28.50 -5.57
C LEU A 102 0.00 -28.02 -4.73
N PHE A 103 1.19 -27.96 -5.31
CA PHE A 103 2.41 -27.52 -4.61
C PHE A 103 2.47 -26.00 -4.45
N CYS A 104 2.28 -25.24 -5.53
CA CYS A 104 2.50 -23.79 -5.61
C CYS A 104 1.29 -22.96 -5.15
N GLY A 105 0.06 -23.45 -5.34
CA GLY A 105 -1.13 -22.68 -5.03
C GLY A 105 -1.16 -21.35 -5.80
N ARG A 106 -0.96 -20.23 -5.09
CA ARG A 106 -0.87 -18.89 -5.67
C ARG A 106 0.56 -18.36 -5.84
N SER A 107 1.53 -19.04 -5.22
CA SER A 107 2.95 -18.72 -5.32
C SER A 107 3.50 -19.18 -6.67
N GLU A 108 4.59 -18.56 -7.12
CA GLU A 108 5.35 -18.98 -8.29
C GLU A 108 6.45 -20.02 -7.93
N HIS A 109 6.73 -20.20 -6.64
CA HIS A 109 7.70 -21.16 -6.12
C HIS A 109 7.25 -21.76 -4.79
N THR A 110 7.48 -23.07 -4.62
CA THR A 110 7.32 -23.78 -3.35
C THR A 110 8.48 -24.72 -3.12
N THR A 111 9.02 -24.71 -1.90
CA THR A 111 9.90 -25.75 -1.37
C THR A 111 9.07 -26.68 -0.48
N PHE A 112 9.02 -27.97 -0.82
CA PHE A 112 8.48 -29.01 0.03
C PHE A 112 9.58 -29.64 0.87
N GLU A 113 9.31 -29.87 2.15
CA GLU A 113 10.15 -30.68 3.04
C GLU A 113 9.29 -31.72 3.76
N GLY A 114 9.66 -32.99 3.67
CA GLY A 114 8.89 -34.06 4.29
C GLY A 114 9.37 -35.47 3.93
N GLU A 115 8.45 -36.40 3.83
CA GLU A 115 8.69 -37.77 3.39
C GLU A 115 7.92 -38.09 2.11
N LEU A 116 8.46 -38.99 1.31
CA LEU A 116 7.82 -39.53 0.13
C LEU A 116 7.50 -41.01 0.37
N GLU A 117 6.21 -41.33 0.41
CA GLU A 117 5.71 -42.71 0.47
C GLU A 117 5.40 -43.20 -0.94
N VAL A 118 5.87 -44.39 -1.27
CA VAL A 118 5.63 -45.06 -2.55
C VAL A 118 4.84 -46.33 -2.29
N ALA A 119 3.64 -46.45 -2.87
CA ALA A 119 2.78 -47.62 -2.67
C ALA A 119 2.31 -48.25 -3.99
N PHE A 120 2.29 -49.58 -4.05
CA PHE A 120 1.79 -50.35 -5.20
C PHE A 120 0.56 -51.16 -4.81
N ALA A 121 -0.46 -51.18 -5.68
CA ALA A 121 -1.62 -52.04 -5.49
C ALA A 121 -1.25 -53.51 -5.74
N THR A 122 -1.69 -54.41 -4.85
CA THR A 122 -1.50 -55.86 -5.01
C THR A 122 -2.42 -56.44 -6.08
N GLN A 123 -1.91 -57.36 -6.89
CA GLN A 123 -2.67 -58.02 -7.97
C GLN A 123 -3.69 -59.05 -7.48
N ALA A 124 -3.55 -59.55 -6.24
CA ALA A 124 -4.51 -60.47 -5.68
C ALA A 124 -5.82 -59.71 -5.44
N GLY A 125 -6.78 -59.88 -6.36
CA GLY A 125 -8.09 -59.21 -6.38
C GLY A 125 -9.03 -59.52 -5.21
N GLY A 126 -8.50 -59.95 -4.06
CA GLY A 126 -9.22 -59.99 -2.79
C GLY A 126 -9.15 -58.63 -2.12
N SER A 127 -10.30 -58.06 -1.76
CA SER A 127 -10.39 -56.85 -0.94
C SER A 127 -9.73 -57.08 0.42
N GLY A 128 -8.43 -56.79 0.55
CA GLY A 128 -7.71 -56.93 1.81
C GLY A 128 -6.22 -57.28 1.72
N ALA A 129 -5.67 -57.56 0.54
CA ALA A 129 -4.22 -57.74 0.42
C ALA A 129 -3.50 -56.41 0.73
N ALA A 130 -2.53 -56.45 1.65
CA ALA A 130 -1.80 -55.28 2.11
C ALA A 130 -0.93 -54.70 0.97
N PRO A 131 -0.97 -53.38 0.73
CA PRO A 131 -0.16 -52.76 -0.32
C PRO A 131 1.33 -52.91 -0.03
N VAL A 132 2.12 -53.08 -1.09
CA VAL A 132 3.58 -53.04 -1.01
C VAL A 132 3.98 -51.58 -0.98
N TYR A 133 4.69 -51.13 0.05
CA TYR A 133 5.15 -49.74 0.14
C TYR A 133 6.60 -49.59 0.59
N GLY A 134 7.17 -48.42 0.30
CA GLY A 134 8.47 -47.93 0.76
C GLY A 134 8.39 -46.44 1.09
N ILE A 135 9.29 -45.94 1.94
CA ILE A 135 9.31 -44.54 2.38
C ILE A 135 10.72 -43.99 2.17
N LEU A 136 10.81 -42.82 1.54
CA LEU A 136 12.01 -41.99 1.50
C LEU A 136 11.88 -40.89 2.56
N PRO A 137 12.61 -40.99 3.69
CA PRO A 137 12.58 -39.95 4.72
C PRO A 137 13.31 -38.69 4.23
N SER A 138 12.93 -37.52 4.76
CA SER A 138 13.66 -36.25 4.59
C SER A 138 13.90 -35.83 3.13
N THR A 139 12.85 -35.89 2.32
CA THR A 139 12.84 -35.39 0.94
C THR A 139 12.64 -33.88 0.90
N SER A 140 13.48 -33.18 0.14
CA SER A 140 13.30 -31.78 -0.24
C SER A 140 13.00 -31.71 -1.76
N PHE A 141 11.95 -30.99 -2.14
CA PHE A 141 11.49 -30.92 -3.52
C PHE A 141 10.97 -29.52 -3.86
N ASP A 142 11.59 -28.86 -4.83
CA ASP A 142 11.27 -27.51 -5.26
C ASP A 142 10.47 -27.54 -6.56
N VAL A 143 9.32 -26.87 -6.56
CA VAL A 143 8.46 -26.74 -7.75
C VAL A 143 8.33 -25.27 -8.13
N ARG A 144 8.75 -24.94 -9.36
CA ARG A 144 8.73 -23.57 -9.91
C ARG A 144 7.75 -23.43 -11.07
N VAL A 145 7.27 -22.21 -11.25
CA VAL A 145 6.49 -21.79 -12.42
C VAL A 145 7.41 -21.01 -13.37
N ALA A 146 7.28 -21.25 -14.67
CA ALA A 146 8.03 -20.52 -15.69
C ALA A 146 7.79 -19.01 -15.57
N THR A 147 8.85 -18.25 -15.79
CA THR A 147 8.95 -16.82 -15.45
C THR A 147 7.80 -15.96 -15.94
N GLY A 148 7.28 -15.08 -15.07
CA GLY A 148 6.18 -14.15 -15.38
C GLY A 148 6.37 -12.74 -14.79
N GLU A 149 5.46 -11.80 -15.12
CA GLU A 149 5.54 -10.41 -14.62
C GLU A 149 5.51 -10.30 -13.09
N ARG A 150 4.86 -11.25 -12.41
CA ARG A 150 4.81 -11.33 -10.94
C ARG A 150 6.18 -11.62 -10.35
N GLU A 151 6.92 -12.54 -10.94
CA GLU A 151 8.28 -12.86 -10.53
C GLU A 151 9.19 -11.64 -10.64
N SER A 152 9.06 -10.84 -11.71
CA SER A 152 9.83 -9.59 -11.86
C SER A 152 9.53 -8.56 -10.76
N ARG A 153 8.30 -8.51 -10.25
CA ARG A 153 7.94 -7.64 -9.13
C ARG A 153 8.48 -8.18 -7.81
N ALA A 154 8.26 -9.47 -7.54
CA ALA A 154 8.77 -10.16 -6.36
C ALA A 154 10.30 -10.10 -6.29
N ALA A 155 10.98 -10.24 -7.43
CA ALA A 155 12.43 -10.10 -7.53
C ALA A 155 12.93 -8.72 -7.08
N LYS A 156 12.27 -7.64 -7.51
CA LYS A 156 12.63 -6.28 -7.06
C LYS A 156 12.40 -6.11 -5.56
N GLU A 157 11.33 -6.69 -5.03
CA GLU A 157 11.01 -6.65 -3.62
C GLU A 157 12.03 -7.43 -2.78
N GLY A 158 12.37 -8.66 -3.18
CA GLY A 158 13.40 -9.46 -2.55
C GLY A 158 14.78 -8.79 -2.58
N GLU A 159 15.16 -8.17 -3.69
CA GLU A 159 16.39 -7.38 -3.78
C GLU A 159 16.38 -6.20 -2.78
N MET A 160 15.25 -5.50 -2.65
CA MET A 160 15.09 -4.42 -1.67
C MET A 160 15.18 -4.92 -0.23
N ILE A 161 14.59 -6.09 0.07
CA ILE A 161 14.63 -6.72 1.40
C ILE A 161 16.08 -7.05 1.77
N LEU A 162 16.83 -7.72 0.90
CA LEU A 162 18.23 -8.05 1.13
C LEU A 162 19.06 -6.79 1.40
N LYS A 163 18.91 -5.76 0.55
CA LYS A 163 19.60 -4.47 0.72
C LYS A 163 19.21 -3.76 2.02
N ALA A 164 17.94 -3.82 2.43
CA ALA A 164 17.47 -3.25 3.69
C ALA A 164 18.13 -3.92 4.91
N HIS A 165 18.46 -5.21 4.81
CA HIS A 165 19.19 -5.95 5.84
C HIS A 165 20.71 -5.89 5.70
N GLY A 166 21.22 -5.10 4.76
CA GLY A 166 22.65 -4.86 4.55
C GLY A 166 23.36 -5.91 3.71
N ILE A 167 22.62 -6.77 2.99
CA ILE A 167 23.16 -7.72 2.04
C ILE A 167 23.15 -7.05 0.65
N GLU A 168 24.31 -6.95 0.01
CA GLU A 168 24.41 -6.56 -1.40
C GLU A 168 24.49 -7.83 -2.25
N PRO A 169 23.39 -8.23 -2.90
CA PRO A 169 23.36 -9.49 -3.63
C PRO A 169 23.87 -9.34 -5.06
N GLU A 170 24.51 -10.39 -5.55
CA GLU A 170 24.97 -10.55 -6.93
C GLU A 170 24.46 -11.89 -7.46
N LEU A 171 23.85 -11.87 -8.66
CA LEU A 171 23.33 -13.08 -9.29
C LEU A 171 24.43 -13.73 -10.12
N GLU A 172 24.90 -14.91 -9.71
CA GLU A 172 25.89 -15.72 -10.42
C GLU A 172 25.15 -16.91 -11.07
N GLY A 173 24.61 -16.69 -12.27
CA GLY A 173 23.72 -17.66 -12.93
C GLY A 173 22.38 -17.78 -12.21
N THR A 174 22.06 -18.96 -11.68
CA THR A 174 20.84 -19.26 -10.91
C THR A 174 21.07 -19.25 -9.39
N ARG A 175 22.23 -18.77 -8.94
CA ARG A 175 22.61 -18.75 -7.52
C ARG A 175 22.81 -17.33 -7.07
N LEU A 176 22.32 -17.03 -5.87
CA LEU A 176 22.39 -15.71 -5.28
C LEU A 176 23.61 -15.65 -4.34
N ARG A 177 24.61 -14.88 -4.74
CA ARG A 177 25.85 -14.68 -3.98
C ARG A 177 25.79 -13.35 -3.24
N VAL A 178 26.35 -13.32 -2.04
CA VAL A 178 26.54 -12.11 -1.24
C VAL A 178 27.81 -11.42 -1.74
N ALA A 179 27.69 -10.31 -2.47
CA ALA A 179 28.84 -9.56 -2.96
C ALA A 179 29.50 -8.77 -1.85
N ASN A 180 28.68 -8.13 -1.01
CA ASN A 180 29.13 -7.30 0.09
C ASN A 180 28.12 -7.33 1.25
N VAL A 181 28.59 -7.05 2.45
CA VAL A 181 27.76 -6.93 3.66
C VAL A 181 28.09 -5.62 4.34
N THR A 182 27.06 -4.81 4.60
CA THR A 182 27.23 -3.52 5.27
C THR A 182 27.64 -3.74 6.73
N PRO A 183 28.75 -3.16 7.21
CA PRO A 183 29.18 -3.32 8.60
C PRO A 183 28.12 -2.83 9.61
N GLY A 184 27.88 -3.59 10.67
CA GLY A 184 26.88 -3.32 11.70
C GLY A 184 25.42 -3.52 11.26
N SER A 185 25.19 -4.05 10.05
CA SER A 185 23.85 -4.41 9.59
C SER A 185 23.35 -5.70 10.23
N ALA A 186 22.05 -6.02 10.07
CA ALA A 186 21.49 -7.28 10.54
C ALA A 186 22.24 -8.49 9.98
N ALA A 187 22.61 -8.45 8.69
CA ALA A 187 23.36 -9.52 8.06
C ALA A 187 24.77 -9.71 8.65
N ASP A 188 25.49 -8.62 8.95
CA ASP A 188 26.81 -8.66 9.58
C ASP A 188 26.71 -9.26 11.01
N LEU A 189 25.72 -8.82 11.78
CA LEU A 189 25.46 -9.34 13.13
C LEU A 189 25.08 -10.83 13.13
N SER A 190 24.40 -11.28 12.07
CA SER A 190 24.07 -12.69 11.84
C SER A 190 25.23 -13.53 11.32
N GLY A 191 26.39 -12.91 11.07
CA GLY A 191 27.60 -13.60 10.62
C GLY A 191 27.62 -13.92 9.12
N ILE A 192 26.74 -13.32 8.32
CA ILE A 192 26.77 -13.44 6.85
C ILE A 192 28.01 -12.69 6.35
N MET A 193 28.80 -13.33 5.49
CA MET A 193 30.04 -12.79 4.98
C MET A 193 29.98 -12.53 3.47
N PRO A 194 30.75 -11.55 2.95
CA PRO A 194 30.99 -11.43 1.52
C PRO A 194 31.54 -12.74 0.95
N GLY A 195 30.96 -13.19 -0.16
CA GLY A 195 31.28 -14.45 -0.82
C GLY A 195 30.34 -15.61 -0.50
N ASP A 196 29.49 -15.49 0.52
CA ASP A 196 28.50 -16.52 0.85
C ASP A 196 27.47 -16.70 -0.26
N ARG A 197 26.99 -17.93 -0.44
CA ARG A 197 25.87 -18.25 -1.34
C ARG A 197 24.63 -18.50 -0.51
N LEU A 198 23.57 -17.73 -0.77
CA LEU A 198 22.27 -17.92 -0.14
C LEU A 198 21.60 -19.15 -0.75
N VAL A 199 21.38 -20.17 0.08
CA VAL A 199 20.79 -21.46 -0.33
C VAL A 199 19.31 -21.51 0.03
N ALA A 200 18.93 -21.03 1.21
CA ALA A 200 17.53 -20.93 1.62
C ALA A 200 17.28 -19.67 2.44
N PHE A 201 16.07 -19.12 2.32
CA PHE A 201 15.59 -17.96 3.06
C PHE A 201 14.20 -18.27 3.60
N ASP A 202 14.06 -18.26 4.92
CA ASP A 202 12.83 -18.67 5.63
C ASP A 202 12.28 -20.03 5.17
N HIS A 203 13.18 -21.02 5.08
CA HIS A 203 12.93 -22.40 4.58
C HIS A 203 12.60 -22.53 3.08
N VAL A 204 12.49 -21.43 2.33
CA VAL A 204 12.34 -21.48 0.88
C VAL A 204 13.74 -21.53 0.24
N ARG A 205 14.00 -22.49 -0.65
CA ARG A 205 15.27 -22.54 -1.38
C ARG A 205 15.39 -21.33 -2.30
N VAL A 206 16.55 -20.70 -2.32
CA VAL A 206 16.78 -19.47 -3.08
C VAL A 206 17.43 -19.82 -4.41
N ALA A 207 16.71 -19.56 -5.50
CA ALA A 207 17.26 -19.61 -6.86
C ALA A 207 17.10 -18.28 -7.61
N SER A 208 16.14 -17.44 -7.21
CA SER A 208 16.02 -16.06 -7.69
C SER A 208 15.69 -15.10 -6.56
N PHE A 209 15.76 -13.79 -6.86
CA PHE A 209 15.34 -12.76 -5.90
C PHE A 209 13.87 -12.87 -5.51
N ALA A 210 13.02 -13.49 -6.34
CA ALA A 210 11.60 -13.65 -6.05
C ALA A 210 11.33 -14.62 -4.90
N ASP A 211 12.33 -15.46 -4.56
CA ASP A 211 12.26 -16.41 -3.45
C ASP A 211 12.48 -15.74 -2.09
N ILE A 212 12.89 -14.46 -2.08
CA ILE A 212 13.15 -13.69 -0.86
C ILE A 212 11.90 -12.92 -0.48
N ALA A 213 11.20 -13.38 0.55
CA ALA A 213 10.05 -12.71 1.14
C ALA A 213 10.07 -12.84 2.66
N VAL A 214 9.51 -11.85 3.35
CA VAL A 214 9.45 -11.81 4.82
C VAL A 214 8.01 -11.94 5.28
N LEU A 215 7.70 -13.00 6.02
CA LEU A 215 6.44 -13.03 6.75
C LEU A 215 6.46 -11.98 7.86
N GLY A 216 5.57 -11.00 7.75
CA GLY A 216 5.58 -9.81 8.60
C GLY A 216 5.33 -10.01 10.10
N ASN A 217 5.40 -11.22 10.66
CA ASN A 217 5.28 -11.48 12.10
C ASN A 217 6.54 -12.10 12.74
N ARG A 218 7.61 -12.37 11.97
CA ARG A 218 8.83 -13.02 12.48
C ARG A 218 9.94 -12.01 12.70
N GLU A 219 10.44 -11.92 13.93
CA GLU A 219 11.60 -11.10 14.29
C GLU A 219 12.92 -11.75 13.85
N ARG A 220 12.91 -13.07 13.61
CA ARG A 220 14.06 -13.86 13.18
C ARG A 220 13.68 -14.79 12.05
N LEU A 221 14.47 -14.77 10.98
CA LEU A 221 14.32 -15.69 9.86
C LEU A 221 15.52 -16.62 9.78
N PRO A 222 15.30 -17.93 9.63
CA PRO A 222 16.37 -18.85 9.33
C PRO A 222 16.85 -18.63 7.90
N ILE A 223 18.16 -18.55 7.73
CA ILE A 223 18.82 -18.44 6.44
C ILE A 223 19.86 -19.55 6.37
N ILE A 224 19.89 -20.27 5.25
CA ILE A 224 20.93 -21.25 4.99
C ILE A 224 21.90 -20.63 4.00
N VAL A 225 23.16 -20.53 4.41
CA VAL A 225 24.25 -20.05 3.57
C VAL A 225 25.26 -21.16 3.32
N ARG A 226 25.97 -21.06 2.21
CA ARG A 226 27.12 -21.90 1.89
C ARG A 226 28.33 -21.00 1.70
N ARG A 227 29.34 -21.18 2.56
CA ARG A 227 30.55 -20.35 2.53
C ARG A 227 31.47 -20.77 1.38
N GLY A 228 31.81 -19.83 0.50
CA GLY A 228 32.76 -20.06 -0.60
C GLY A 228 32.44 -21.29 -1.47
N GLU A 229 33.49 -22.08 -1.77
CA GLU A 229 33.36 -23.35 -2.52
C GLU A 229 33.19 -24.56 -1.61
N THR A 230 33.28 -24.40 -0.28
CA THR A 230 33.05 -25.52 0.64
C THR A 230 31.60 -25.99 0.54
N ALA A 231 31.41 -27.32 0.49
CA ALA A 231 30.09 -27.95 0.34
C ALA A 231 29.23 -27.91 1.62
N THR A 232 29.73 -27.32 2.71
CA THR A 232 29.03 -27.27 3.99
C THR A 232 28.04 -26.11 4.02
N GLU A 233 26.77 -26.44 4.17
CA GLU A 233 25.69 -25.50 4.43
C GLU A 233 25.64 -25.18 5.93
N GLU A 234 25.48 -23.90 6.26
CA GLU A 234 25.39 -23.40 7.62
C GLU A 234 24.07 -22.66 7.80
N SER A 235 23.37 -22.96 8.90
CA SER A 235 22.12 -22.31 9.27
C SER A 235 22.42 -21.11 10.16
N LEU A 236 22.06 -19.92 9.68
CA LEU A 236 22.18 -18.64 10.36
C LEU A 236 20.79 -18.08 10.66
N TRP A 237 20.71 -17.18 11.63
CA TRP A 237 19.48 -16.47 11.97
C TRP A 237 19.61 -15.00 11.62
N LEU A 238 18.79 -14.51 10.69
CA LEU A 238 18.72 -13.09 10.36
C LEU A 238 17.70 -12.40 11.26
N ASP A 239 18.16 -11.43 12.07
CA ASP A 239 17.27 -10.54 12.80
C ASP A 239 16.60 -9.60 11.80
N VAL A 240 15.30 -9.82 11.56
CA VAL A 240 14.51 -9.02 10.64
C VAL A 240 13.78 -7.97 11.45
N ASP A 241 14.19 -6.72 11.26
CA ASP A 241 13.43 -5.61 11.82
C ASP A 241 12.13 -5.41 11.05
N VAL A 242 11.11 -6.17 11.45
CA VAL A 242 9.74 -6.10 10.92
C VAL A 242 9.16 -4.68 11.06
N HIS A 243 9.70 -3.83 11.96
CA HIS A 243 9.26 -2.45 12.12
C HIS A 243 9.69 -1.55 10.95
N MET A 244 10.68 -1.96 10.15
CA MET A 244 10.98 -1.33 8.86
C MET A 244 9.87 -1.58 7.83
N LEU A 245 9.08 -2.66 8.00
CA LEU A 245 8.10 -3.16 7.03
C LEU A 245 6.62 -3.02 7.49
N ARG A 246 6.33 -2.84 8.78
CA ARG A 246 4.98 -2.62 9.33
C ARG A 246 4.83 -1.30 10.11
N PRO A 247 3.67 -0.62 10.06
CA PRO A 247 3.37 0.53 10.91
C PRO A 247 3.38 0.08 12.39
N SER A 248 4.16 0.74 13.24
CA SER A 248 4.33 0.34 14.64
C SER A 248 3.02 0.46 15.45
N ARG A 249 2.80 -0.41 16.45
CA ARG A 249 1.68 -0.25 17.42
C ARG A 249 1.73 1.11 18.14
N SER A 250 2.94 1.67 18.31
CA SER A 250 3.12 3.04 18.78
C SER A 250 2.60 4.07 17.79
N ALA A 251 2.67 3.87 16.46
CA ALA A 251 2.08 4.76 15.46
C ALA A 251 0.55 4.81 15.56
N VAL A 252 -0.12 3.70 15.91
CA VAL A 252 -1.57 3.68 16.20
C VAL A 252 -1.88 4.42 17.51
N ALA A 253 -1.04 4.26 18.53
CA ALA A 253 -1.20 5.00 19.80
C ALA A 253 -0.92 6.51 19.62
N TRP A 254 0.09 6.89 18.83
CA TRP A 254 0.44 8.27 18.50
C TRP A 254 -0.61 8.89 17.57
N SER A 255 -1.24 8.14 16.68
CA SER A 255 -2.32 8.66 15.83
C SER A 255 -3.60 8.88 16.63
N LEU A 256 -3.95 7.97 17.53
CA LEU A 256 -5.02 8.20 18.52
C LEU A 256 -4.68 9.36 19.45
N LEU A 257 -3.42 9.51 19.88
CA LEU A 257 -2.97 10.66 20.66
C LEU A 257 -3.06 11.95 19.85
N VAL A 258 -2.62 12.00 18.60
CA VAL A 258 -2.66 13.22 17.76
C VAL A 258 -4.11 13.58 17.41
N VAL A 259 -4.97 12.61 17.12
CA VAL A 259 -6.41 12.83 16.93
C VAL A 259 -7.04 13.32 18.23
N LEU A 260 -6.74 12.67 19.37
CA LEU A 260 -7.21 13.10 20.68
C LEU A 260 -6.69 14.49 21.01
N LEU A 261 -5.43 14.81 20.78
CA LEU A 261 -4.79 16.09 21.06
C LEU A 261 -5.26 17.17 20.11
N SER A 262 -5.60 16.84 18.86
CA SER A 262 -6.25 17.74 17.90
C SER A 262 -7.70 18.04 18.31
N VAL A 263 -8.46 17.01 18.73
CA VAL A 263 -9.83 17.16 19.27
C VAL A 263 -9.79 17.93 20.60
N THR A 264 -8.85 17.62 21.48
CA THR A 264 -8.61 18.29 22.77
C THR A 264 -8.13 19.71 22.55
N MET A 265 -7.27 20.00 21.56
CA MET A 265 -6.93 21.36 21.13
C MET A 265 -8.17 22.09 20.65
N LEU A 266 -8.99 21.47 19.81
CA LEU A 266 -10.24 22.04 19.33
C LEU A 266 -11.21 22.36 20.48
N VAL A 267 -11.28 21.50 21.50
CA VAL A 267 -12.16 21.63 22.67
C VAL A 267 -11.61 22.63 23.70
N LEU A 268 -10.32 22.59 24.03
CA LEU A 268 -9.68 23.48 25.00
C LEU A 268 -9.50 24.89 24.44
N PHE A 269 -9.06 25.03 23.19
CA PHE A 269 -8.83 26.33 22.55
C PHE A 269 -10.10 26.90 21.91
N GLY A 270 -11.04 26.06 21.46
CA GLY A 270 -12.33 26.50 20.93
C GLY A 270 -13.28 27.05 22.00
N ARG A 271 -13.05 26.76 23.30
CA ARG A 271 -13.96 27.19 24.37
C ARG A 271 -13.55 28.47 25.10
N ARG A 272 -12.27 28.87 25.15
CA ARG A 272 -11.88 30.04 25.99
C ARG A 272 -10.50 30.68 25.81
N SER A 273 -9.79 30.57 24.68
CA SER A 273 -8.46 31.22 24.58
C SER A 273 -8.52 32.69 24.14
N THR A 274 -9.03 33.56 25.00
CA THR A 274 -8.76 35.01 24.91
C THR A 274 -7.27 35.31 25.10
N TRP A 275 -6.52 34.41 25.75
CA TRP A 275 -5.08 34.53 26.01
C TRP A 275 -4.21 34.43 24.74
N PHE A 276 -4.49 33.49 23.82
CA PHE A 276 -3.70 33.37 22.59
C PHE A 276 -3.98 34.53 21.62
N SER A 277 -5.24 34.97 21.52
CA SER A 277 -5.59 36.17 20.75
C SER A 277 -5.04 37.47 21.36
N SER A 278 -4.80 37.51 22.68
CA SER A 278 -4.12 38.64 23.32
C SER A 278 -2.60 38.56 23.13
N TRP A 279 -1.99 37.37 23.14
CA TRP A 279 -0.57 37.18 22.80
C TRP A 279 -0.24 37.59 21.35
N ILE A 280 -1.08 37.20 20.38
CA ILE A 280 -0.96 37.65 18.99
C ILE A 280 -1.20 39.16 18.87
N ARG A 281 -2.15 39.72 19.62
CA ARG A 281 -2.36 41.18 19.68
C ARG A 281 -1.17 41.92 20.31
N VAL A 282 -0.48 41.35 21.29
CA VAL A 282 0.72 41.93 21.90
C VAL A 282 1.91 41.88 20.93
N LEU A 283 2.07 40.79 20.18
CA LEU A 283 3.06 40.69 19.09
C LEU A 283 2.74 41.64 17.92
N ALA A 284 1.46 41.76 17.55
CA ALA A 284 1.01 42.67 16.51
C ALA A 284 1.02 44.15 16.94
N ALA A 285 0.86 44.45 18.24
CA ALA A 285 0.93 45.81 18.78
C ALA A 285 2.35 46.37 18.82
N ARG A 286 3.38 45.51 18.72
CA ARG A 286 4.77 45.91 18.52
C ARG A 286 5.13 46.16 17.06
N ALA A 287 4.27 45.80 16.10
CA ALA A 287 4.45 46.15 14.71
C ALA A 287 4.05 47.64 14.48
N PRO A 288 4.88 48.43 13.77
CA PRO A 288 4.63 49.85 13.59
C PRO A 288 3.27 50.12 12.93
N ARG A 289 2.44 50.91 13.61
CA ARG A 289 1.05 51.24 13.23
C ARG A 289 0.90 51.94 11.87
N SER A 290 2.00 52.37 11.24
CA SER A 290 2.01 52.98 9.92
C SER A 290 1.61 52.02 8.78
N VAL A 291 1.65 50.71 8.99
CA VAL A 291 1.23 49.70 7.99
C VAL A 291 -0.26 49.33 8.10
N ALA A 292 -0.92 49.61 9.22
CA ALA A 292 -2.28 49.11 9.51
C ALA A 292 -3.43 49.96 8.93
N ARG A 293 -3.17 51.15 8.37
CA ARG A 293 -4.19 51.98 7.69
C ARG A 293 -4.04 52.08 6.17
N GLY A 294 -3.06 51.38 5.59
CA GLY A 294 -2.94 51.25 4.14
C GLY A 294 -3.94 50.21 3.61
N ARG A 295 -4.86 50.64 2.73
CA ARG A 295 -5.82 49.80 2.00
C ARG A 295 -5.23 48.45 1.55
N GLY A 296 -5.81 47.35 2.05
CA GLY A 296 -5.97 46.09 1.32
C GLY A 296 -4.76 45.17 1.13
N GLY A 297 -3.61 45.44 1.74
CA GLY A 297 -2.45 44.55 1.64
C GLY A 297 -2.61 43.24 2.43
N PRO A 298 -2.01 42.11 2.00
CA PRO A 298 -1.81 40.95 2.87
C PRO A 298 -1.19 41.39 4.19
N GLY A 299 -1.82 41.04 5.31
CA GLY A 299 -1.10 41.02 6.58
C GLY A 299 0.07 40.06 6.42
N ILE A 300 1.29 40.55 6.67
CA ILE A 300 2.54 39.75 6.71
C ILE A 300 2.33 38.37 7.41
N PRO A 301 1.55 38.25 8.51
CA PRO A 301 1.30 36.96 9.16
C PRO A 301 0.67 35.89 8.27
N SER A 302 -0.26 36.25 7.39
CA SER A 302 -0.95 35.25 6.56
C SER A 302 -0.05 34.70 5.46
N LEU A 303 0.82 35.55 4.91
CA LEU A 303 1.77 35.16 3.87
C LEU A 303 2.82 34.22 4.46
N VAL A 304 3.32 34.52 5.66
CA VAL A 304 4.22 33.64 6.42
C VAL A 304 3.57 32.29 6.72
N VAL A 305 2.32 32.26 7.19
CA VAL A 305 1.62 30.99 7.44
C VAL A 305 1.41 30.19 6.16
N SER A 306 1.02 30.82 5.05
CA SER A 306 0.90 30.14 3.75
C SER A 306 2.22 29.56 3.26
N VAL A 307 3.33 30.29 3.43
CA VAL A 307 4.67 29.81 3.08
C VAL A 307 5.08 28.65 3.98
N LEU A 308 4.86 28.73 5.30
CA LEU A 308 5.16 27.65 6.23
C LEU A 308 4.34 26.39 5.94
N VAL A 309 3.07 26.54 5.59
CA VAL A 309 2.22 25.42 5.13
C VAL A 309 2.79 24.80 3.85
N LEU A 310 3.14 25.61 2.86
CA LEU A 310 3.71 25.13 1.60
C LEU A 310 5.05 24.39 1.84
N VAL A 311 5.92 24.95 2.69
CA VAL A 311 7.19 24.35 3.10
C VAL A 311 6.94 23.05 3.86
N GLY A 312 5.95 23.00 4.75
CA GLY A 312 5.55 21.79 5.47
C GLY A 312 5.15 20.66 4.51
N PHE A 313 4.28 20.95 3.53
CA PHE A 313 3.89 19.97 2.51
C PHE A 313 5.06 19.56 1.60
N ALA A 314 5.91 20.51 1.23
CA ALA A 314 7.08 20.26 0.41
C ALA A 314 8.16 19.46 1.15
N ALA A 315 8.20 19.51 2.49
CA ALA A 315 9.14 18.76 3.32
C ALA A 315 8.74 17.29 3.51
N ILE A 316 7.44 16.96 3.45
CA ILE A 316 6.91 15.58 3.56
C ILE A 316 7.69 14.56 2.70
N PRO A 317 7.94 14.78 1.40
CA PRO A 317 8.73 13.85 0.58
C PRO A 317 10.22 13.77 0.93
N ILE A 318 10.78 14.81 1.56
CA ILE A 318 12.21 14.97 1.80
C ILE A 318 12.62 14.25 3.07
N THR A 319 11.72 14.19 4.05
CA THR A 319 11.95 13.52 5.32
C THR A 319 11.81 12.00 5.18
N ARG A 320 12.82 11.35 4.59
CA ARG A 320 12.99 9.88 4.61
C ARG A 320 13.08 9.28 6.02
N TYR A 321 13.28 10.11 7.05
CA TYR A 321 13.67 9.67 8.41
C TYR A 321 12.73 10.07 9.55
N LEU A 322 11.60 10.75 9.30
CA LEU A 322 10.68 11.13 10.39
C LEU A 322 9.43 10.23 10.43
N VAL A 323 9.14 9.76 11.64
CA VAL A 323 8.15 8.77 12.12
C VAL A 323 6.67 9.10 11.78
N VAL A 324 6.41 10.09 10.94
CA VAL A 324 5.06 10.54 10.53
C VAL A 324 4.54 9.81 9.28
N ARG A 325 5.34 8.91 8.70
CA ARG A 325 5.19 8.27 7.36
C ARG A 325 3.87 7.55 7.04
N ASP A 326 3.02 7.23 8.02
CA ASP A 326 1.90 6.28 7.83
C ASP A 326 0.49 6.89 7.83
N LEU A 327 0.31 8.14 8.24
CA LEU A 327 -1.03 8.76 8.38
C LEU A 327 -1.15 10.15 7.76
N ASP A 328 -0.30 10.47 6.77
CA ASP A 328 -0.23 11.81 6.22
C ASP A 328 -1.56 12.30 5.62
N LEU A 329 -2.30 11.46 4.87
CA LEU A 329 -3.43 11.98 4.08
C LEU A 329 -4.67 12.31 4.94
N PRO A 330 -5.14 11.45 5.86
CA PRO A 330 -6.26 11.77 6.73
C PRO A 330 -5.91 12.86 7.74
N ILE A 331 -4.68 12.89 8.25
CA ILE A 331 -4.24 13.92 9.21
C ILE A 331 -4.17 15.28 8.51
N VAL A 332 -3.57 15.34 7.32
CA VAL A 332 -3.49 16.59 6.55
C VAL A 332 -4.88 17.04 6.07
N GLY A 333 -5.74 16.10 5.67
CA GLY A 333 -7.14 16.38 5.33
C GLY A 333 -7.91 16.92 6.54
N ALA A 334 -7.83 16.24 7.68
CA ALA A 334 -8.46 16.66 8.93
C ALA A 334 -7.92 18.00 9.43
N LEU A 335 -6.61 18.25 9.31
CA LEU A 335 -5.98 19.52 9.68
C LEU A 335 -6.43 20.65 8.75
N SER A 336 -6.55 20.40 7.45
CA SER A 336 -7.07 21.37 6.48
C SER A 336 -8.51 21.75 6.79
N VAL A 337 -9.33 20.76 7.14
CA VAL A 337 -10.73 20.94 7.53
C VAL A 337 -10.86 21.62 8.89
N ALA A 338 -10.07 21.22 9.89
CA ALA A 338 -10.03 21.83 11.21
C ALA A 338 -9.56 23.29 11.13
N LEU A 339 -8.57 23.59 10.29
CA LEU A 339 -8.11 24.95 10.03
C LEU A 339 -9.19 25.77 9.32
N GLY A 340 -9.88 25.19 8.33
CA GLY A 340 -11.04 25.82 7.68
C GLY A 340 -12.16 26.15 8.67
N ALA A 341 -12.51 25.21 9.54
CA ALA A 341 -13.51 25.40 10.59
C ALA A 341 -13.07 26.43 11.64
N TYR A 342 -11.81 26.38 12.08
CA TYR A 342 -11.24 27.34 13.02
C TYR A 342 -11.30 28.77 12.46
N VAL A 343 -10.91 28.93 11.21
CA VAL A 343 -10.97 30.21 10.51
C VAL A 343 -12.39 30.75 10.46
N MET A 344 -13.38 29.90 10.14
CA MET A 344 -14.80 30.26 10.17
C MET A 344 -15.32 30.61 11.57
N VAL A 345 -14.66 30.15 12.64
CA VAL A 345 -15.10 30.42 14.01
C VAL A 345 -14.38 31.64 14.61
N SER A 346 -13.14 31.90 14.21
CA SER A 346 -12.27 32.92 14.79
C SER A 346 -12.63 34.37 14.45
N GLU A 347 -13.39 34.62 13.39
CA GLU A 347 -13.81 35.99 12.99
C GLU A 347 -15.06 36.49 13.77
N ASP A 348 -15.58 35.73 14.75
CA ASP A 348 -16.77 36.11 15.52
C ASP A 348 -16.44 36.75 16.87
N GLU A 349 -16.54 38.08 16.95
CA GLU A 349 -16.37 38.81 18.22
C GLU A 349 -17.53 38.63 19.21
N ARG A 350 -18.66 38.01 18.79
CA ARG A 350 -19.93 38.00 19.55
C ARG A 350 -20.24 36.71 20.33
N GLY A 351 -19.27 35.80 20.48
CA GLY A 351 -19.39 34.66 21.41
C GLY A 351 -20.40 33.56 21.03
N LYS A 352 -20.87 33.50 19.77
CA LYS A 352 -21.82 32.47 19.29
C LYS A 352 -21.16 31.36 18.47
N ALA A 353 -19.84 31.19 18.61
CA ALA A 353 -19.01 30.20 17.93
C ALA A 353 -19.61 28.78 17.88
N TRP A 354 -20.11 28.28 19.01
CA TRP A 354 -20.61 26.90 19.13
C TRP A 354 -21.78 26.56 18.21
N GLN A 355 -22.64 27.53 17.89
CA GLN A 355 -23.80 27.30 17.02
C GLN A 355 -23.40 27.16 15.54
N ARG A 356 -22.15 27.49 15.18
CA ARG A 356 -21.65 27.51 13.80
C ARG A 356 -20.82 26.27 13.44
N ILE A 357 -20.24 25.60 14.44
CA ILE A 357 -19.37 24.42 14.24
C ILE A 357 -20.08 23.31 13.43
N PRO A 358 -21.31 22.88 13.76
CA PRO A 358 -21.98 21.81 13.01
C PRO A 358 -22.19 22.17 11.53
N ARG A 359 -22.42 23.46 11.24
CA ARG A 359 -22.64 23.96 9.88
C ARG A 359 -21.34 24.04 9.08
N ALA A 360 -20.25 24.48 9.71
CA ALA A 360 -18.92 24.44 9.11
C ALA A 360 -18.50 22.99 8.80
N LEU A 361 -18.75 22.06 9.72
CA LEU A 361 -18.52 20.63 9.49
C LEU A 361 -19.36 20.09 8.34
N LEU A 362 -20.64 20.46 8.25
CA LEU A 362 -21.52 20.05 7.16
C LEU A 362 -21.02 20.54 5.78
N LEU A 363 -20.49 21.76 5.72
CA LEU A 363 -19.91 22.34 4.51
C LEU A 363 -18.58 21.67 4.12
N LEU A 364 -17.82 21.19 5.09
CA LEU A 364 -16.53 20.53 4.88
C LEU A 364 -16.66 19.01 4.69
N LEU A 365 -17.82 18.42 5.02
CA LEU A 365 -18.10 16.99 4.88
C LEU A 365 -17.81 16.44 3.46
N PRO A 366 -18.19 17.11 2.35
CA PRO A 366 -17.87 16.61 1.03
C PRO A 366 -16.36 16.56 0.77
N SER A 367 -15.59 17.52 1.28
CA SER A 367 -14.13 17.51 1.16
C SER A 367 -13.49 16.36 1.95
N MET A 368 -13.98 16.06 3.15
CA MET A 368 -13.53 14.90 3.92
C MET A 368 -13.81 13.58 3.18
N LEU A 369 -15.02 13.43 2.65
CA LEU A 369 -15.41 12.24 1.89
C LEU A 369 -14.63 12.11 0.57
N LEU A 370 -14.27 13.21 -0.06
CA LEU A 370 -13.38 13.21 -1.22
C LEU A 370 -11.98 12.71 -0.84
N VAL A 371 -11.37 13.21 0.24
CA VAL A 371 -10.06 12.72 0.69
C VAL A 371 -10.12 11.23 1.01
N LEU A 372 -11.11 10.78 1.80
CA LEU A 372 -11.32 9.37 2.12
C LEU A 372 -11.54 8.54 0.86
N GLY A 373 -12.36 9.04 -0.07
CA GLY A 373 -12.64 8.40 -1.33
C GLY A 373 -11.40 8.22 -2.20
N THR A 374 -10.57 9.25 -2.31
CA THR A 374 -9.28 9.15 -3.01
C THR A 374 -8.34 8.16 -2.35
N ALA A 375 -8.30 8.11 -1.01
CA ALA A 375 -7.48 7.16 -0.27
C ALA A 375 -7.93 5.71 -0.51
N SER A 376 -9.24 5.47 -0.55
CA SER A 376 -9.83 4.16 -0.87
C SER A 376 -9.48 3.69 -2.29
N LEU A 377 -9.54 4.58 -3.28
CA LEU A 377 -9.17 4.26 -4.67
C LEU A 377 -7.66 4.04 -4.85
N VAL A 378 -6.84 4.75 -4.06
CA VAL A 378 -5.38 4.57 -4.01
C VAL A 378 -5.02 3.28 -3.26
N GLY A 379 -5.86 2.81 -2.33
CA GLY A 379 -5.57 1.68 -1.45
C GLY A 379 -4.54 2.00 -0.37
N SER A 380 -4.28 3.29 -0.10
CA SER A 380 -3.31 3.75 0.90
C SER A 380 -3.72 5.11 1.48
N LEU A 381 -3.45 5.29 2.78
CA LEU A 381 -3.60 6.55 3.50
C LEU A 381 -2.34 7.43 3.43
N ARG A 382 -1.28 6.96 2.77
CA ARG A 382 -0.02 7.70 2.64
C ARG A 382 -0.10 8.65 1.45
N ILE A 383 0.27 9.92 1.69
CA ILE A 383 0.36 10.93 0.62
C ILE A 383 1.37 10.49 -0.45
N ALA A 384 2.50 9.91 -0.02
CA ALA A 384 3.54 9.47 -0.94
C ALA A 384 3.03 8.42 -1.93
N ASP A 385 2.14 7.51 -1.51
CA ASP A 385 1.60 6.46 -2.37
C ASP A 385 0.63 7.04 -3.41
N ALA A 386 -0.22 8.00 -2.98
CA ALA A 386 -1.07 8.75 -3.91
C ALA A 386 -0.24 9.47 -4.99
N VAL A 387 0.91 10.05 -4.62
CA VAL A 387 1.83 10.70 -5.59
C VAL A 387 2.56 9.67 -6.44
N ARG A 388 2.99 8.52 -5.89
CA ARG A 388 3.68 7.45 -6.64
C ARG A 388 2.80 6.77 -7.68
N LEU A 389 1.51 6.62 -7.41
CA LEU A 389 0.54 6.09 -8.38
C LEU A 389 0.31 7.03 -9.55
N GLN A 390 0.55 8.32 -9.34
CA GLN A 390 0.50 9.30 -10.41
C GLN A 390 1.78 9.17 -11.22
N GLY A 391 1.64 8.91 -12.51
CA GLY A 391 2.78 8.90 -13.38
C GLY A 391 3.32 10.32 -13.59
N VAL A 392 4.37 10.38 -14.38
CA VAL A 392 5.18 11.58 -14.50
C VAL A 392 4.57 12.58 -15.49
N LEU A 393 3.83 12.09 -16.48
CA LEU A 393 3.22 12.88 -17.53
C LEU A 393 1.78 13.27 -17.17
N PRO A 394 1.24 14.39 -17.68
CA PRO A 394 -0.07 14.88 -17.30
C PRO A 394 -1.21 13.86 -17.43
N TRP A 395 -1.24 13.09 -18.52
CA TRP A 395 -2.25 12.06 -18.72
C TRP A 395 -2.21 10.97 -17.64
N SER A 396 -1.02 10.65 -17.12
CA SER A 396 -0.87 9.67 -16.04
C SER A 396 -1.17 10.22 -14.64
N TRP A 397 -1.55 11.49 -14.50
CA TRP A 397 -2.02 12.03 -13.22
C TRP A 397 -3.43 11.54 -12.92
N ASN A 398 -3.76 11.45 -11.63
CA ASN A 398 -5.06 10.94 -11.20
C ASN A 398 -6.19 11.71 -11.86
N ALA A 399 -6.14 13.05 -11.93
CA ALA A 399 -7.15 13.89 -12.58
C ALA A 399 -7.56 13.45 -13.99
N PHE A 400 -6.66 12.76 -14.70
CA PHE A 400 -6.82 12.36 -16.09
C PHE A 400 -6.63 10.86 -16.30
N ARG A 401 -6.66 10.05 -15.24
CA ARG A 401 -6.49 8.60 -15.37
C ARG A 401 -7.77 7.96 -15.89
N ASP A 402 -8.90 8.33 -15.31
CA ASP A 402 -10.23 7.86 -15.70
C ASP A 402 -11.30 8.92 -15.36
N PRO A 403 -12.54 8.74 -15.84
CA PRO A 403 -13.63 9.69 -15.58
C PRO A 403 -14.00 9.85 -14.10
N ALA A 404 -13.78 8.82 -13.28
CA ALA A 404 -14.10 8.86 -11.86
C ALA A 404 -13.15 9.82 -11.14
N TRP A 405 -11.86 9.73 -11.40
CA TRP A 405 -10.87 10.66 -10.84
C TRP A 405 -11.05 12.09 -11.33
N LEU A 406 -11.42 12.28 -12.60
CA LEU A 406 -11.76 13.60 -13.13
C LEU A 406 -12.94 14.20 -12.37
N LEU A 407 -13.99 13.41 -12.14
CA LEU A 407 -15.16 13.82 -11.36
C LEU A 407 -14.77 14.18 -9.92
N LEU A 408 -13.95 13.36 -9.24
CA LEU A 408 -13.43 13.67 -7.90
C LEU A 408 -12.63 14.97 -7.86
N THR A 409 -11.82 15.22 -8.89
CA THR A 409 -11.03 16.46 -9.03
C THR A 409 -11.95 17.67 -9.15
N VAL A 410 -12.94 17.60 -10.04
CA VAL A 410 -13.93 18.68 -10.24
C VAL A 410 -14.73 18.94 -8.95
N LEU A 411 -15.15 17.87 -8.26
CA LEU A 411 -15.86 17.98 -6.99
C LEU A 411 -14.97 18.61 -5.90
N TRP A 412 -13.70 18.21 -5.81
CA TRP A 412 -12.74 18.79 -4.86
C TRP A 412 -12.65 20.29 -5.04
N PHE A 413 -12.24 20.77 -6.20
CA PHE A 413 -12.13 22.21 -6.43
C PHE A 413 -13.51 22.90 -6.37
N GLY A 414 -14.57 22.24 -6.82
CA GLY A 414 -15.94 22.73 -6.75
C GLY A 414 -16.39 23.07 -5.33
N THR A 415 -16.03 22.26 -4.33
CA THR A 415 -16.31 22.58 -2.92
C THR A 415 -15.66 23.88 -2.46
N PHE A 416 -14.52 24.24 -3.08
CA PHE A 416 -13.78 25.46 -2.74
C PHE A 416 -14.12 26.68 -3.63
N VAL A 417 -14.79 26.50 -4.77
CA VAL A 417 -15.18 27.60 -5.67
C VAL A 417 -16.42 28.34 -5.15
N VAL A 418 -17.33 27.66 -4.46
CA VAL A 418 -18.64 28.22 -4.10
C VAL A 418 -18.53 29.41 -3.14
N ARG A 419 -19.09 30.57 -3.54
CA ARG A 419 -19.25 31.76 -2.68
C ARG A 419 -20.61 31.76 -1.98
N VAL A 420 -20.65 32.18 -0.72
CA VAL A 420 -21.90 32.40 0.04
C VAL A 420 -22.21 33.91 0.08
N ARG A 421 -23.41 34.30 -0.37
CA ARG A 421 -23.88 35.70 -0.49
C ARG A 421 -24.35 36.29 0.84
N ASP A 422 -25.14 35.52 1.59
CA ASP A 422 -25.88 36.04 2.74
C ASP A 422 -25.22 35.55 4.03
N ALA A 423 -24.71 36.50 4.83
CA ALA A 423 -24.28 36.27 6.22
C ALA A 423 -25.47 36.16 7.20
N SER A 424 -26.71 36.11 6.69
CA SER A 424 -27.94 36.10 7.51
C SER A 424 -28.03 34.92 8.46
N TRP A 425 -27.26 33.86 8.22
CA TRP A 425 -27.15 32.69 9.09
C TRP A 425 -26.17 32.86 10.25
N GLY A 426 -25.60 34.06 10.41
CA GLY A 426 -24.47 34.30 11.28
C GLY A 426 -23.24 33.51 10.86
N LEU A 427 -23.24 32.83 9.71
CA LEU A 427 -22.00 32.27 9.19
C LEU A 427 -21.15 33.46 8.73
N PRO A 428 -19.87 33.60 9.14
CA PRO A 428 -18.95 34.38 8.33
C PRO A 428 -19.05 33.80 6.91
N GLU A 429 -18.90 34.64 5.88
CA GLU A 429 -18.88 34.16 4.50
C GLU A 429 -18.12 32.82 4.47
N ALA A 430 -18.77 31.75 4.03
CA ALA A 430 -18.31 30.36 4.25
C ALA A 430 -16.97 30.04 3.56
N MET A 431 -16.32 31.05 3.01
CA MET A 431 -14.89 31.19 3.03
C MET A 431 -14.59 32.65 3.32
N PRO A 432 -13.53 32.95 4.09
CA PRO A 432 -13.15 34.33 4.35
C PRO A 432 -13.05 35.09 3.05
N GLN A 433 -13.50 36.35 3.06
CA GLN A 433 -13.33 37.25 1.92
C GLN A 433 -11.90 37.11 1.43
N GLN A 434 -11.69 37.09 0.12
CA GLN A 434 -10.38 36.79 -0.47
C GLN A 434 -9.26 37.76 -0.03
N GLY A 435 -9.64 38.90 0.58
CA GLY A 435 -8.73 39.82 1.27
C GLY A 435 -8.34 39.41 2.69
N SER A 436 -9.12 38.58 3.39
CA SER A 436 -8.77 38.03 4.70
C SER A 436 -7.62 37.04 4.57
N GLY A 437 -6.64 37.14 5.49
CA GLY A 437 -5.46 36.29 5.48
C GLY A 437 -5.81 34.81 5.62
N ALA A 438 -6.87 34.51 6.35
CA ALA A 438 -7.29 33.16 6.65
C ALA A 438 -7.90 32.43 5.44
N GLY A 439 -8.63 33.16 4.58
CA GLY A 439 -9.21 32.59 3.36
C GLY A 439 -8.15 32.24 2.33
N ARG A 440 -7.06 33.02 2.30
CA ARG A 440 -5.89 32.73 1.47
C ARG A 440 -5.16 31.48 1.93
N VAL A 441 -4.92 31.34 3.24
CA VAL A 441 -4.29 30.13 3.80
C VAL A 441 -5.10 28.89 3.48
N SER A 442 -6.42 28.91 3.71
CA SER A 442 -7.30 27.78 3.41
C SER A 442 -7.32 27.43 1.91
N GLY A 443 -7.40 28.44 1.04
CA GLY A 443 -7.37 28.21 -0.41
C GLY A 443 -6.03 27.65 -0.90
N VAL A 444 -4.91 28.13 -0.37
CA VAL A 444 -3.57 27.59 -0.68
C VAL A 444 -3.45 26.15 -0.20
N MET A 445 -3.91 25.86 1.01
CA MET A 445 -3.92 24.51 1.59
C MET A 445 -4.74 23.52 0.74
N ALA A 446 -5.98 23.91 0.38
CA ALA A 446 -6.84 23.09 -0.47
C ALA A 446 -6.25 22.86 -1.87
N SER A 447 -5.56 23.86 -2.40
CA SER A 447 -4.87 23.76 -3.70
C SER A 447 -3.63 22.85 -3.61
N ALA A 448 -2.84 22.97 -2.54
CA ALA A 448 -1.68 22.13 -2.29
C ALA A 448 -2.10 20.65 -2.18
N LEU A 449 -3.12 20.38 -1.36
CA LEU A 449 -3.66 19.02 -1.20
C LEU A 449 -4.29 18.49 -2.49
N GLY A 450 -5.00 19.34 -3.25
CA GLY A 450 -5.51 18.97 -4.58
C GLY A 450 -4.40 18.63 -5.57
N VAL A 451 -3.29 19.36 -5.56
CA VAL A 451 -2.12 19.08 -6.42
C VAL A 451 -1.45 17.76 -6.06
N VAL A 452 -1.32 17.49 -4.76
CA VAL A 452 -0.83 16.21 -4.26
C VAL A 452 -1.72 15.06 -4.71
N LEU A 453 -3.04 15.20 -4.55
CA LEU A 453 -4.01 14.13 -4.82
C LEU A 453 -4.25 13.88 -6.31
N PHE A 454 -4.22 14.94 -7.13
CA PHE A 454 -4.74 14.89 -8.49
C PHE A 454 -3.76 15.29 -9.61
N PHE A 455 -2.68 16.04 -9.30
CA PHE A 455 -1.80 16.65 -10.32
C PHE A 455 -0.31 16.30 -10.18
N GLY A 456 -0.02 15.11 -9.67
CA GLY A 456 1.30 14.48 -9.62
C GLY A 456 2.24 15.04 -8.55
N GLY A 457 1.72 15.83 -7.60
CA GLY A 457 2.51 16.38 -6.49
C GLY A 457 3.84 16.99 -6.95
N TRP A 458 4.93 16.49 -6.34
CA TRP A 458 6.32 16.90 -6.57
C TRP A 458 7.07 16.04 -7.62
N ARG A 459 6.40 15.15 -8.37
CA ARG A 459 7.10 14.32 -9.37
C ARG A 459 7.65 15.18 -10.52
N VAL A 460 8.88 14.85 -10.92
CA VAL A 460 9.62 15.52 -11.99
C VAL A 460 9.47 14.71 -13.29
N PRO A 461 9.25 15.36 -14.45
CA PRO A 461 9.24 14.75 -15.79
C PRO A 461 10.36 13.71 -16.03
N ALA A 462 10.02 12.55 -16.62
CA ALA A 462 10.84 11.33 -16.61
C ALA A 462 12.17 11.47 -17.37
N ALA A 463 12.25 12.47 -18.26
CA ALA A 463 13.48 12.87 -18.92
C ALA A 463 14.59 13.33 -17.94
N LEU A 464 14.26 13.59 -16.67
CA LEU A 464 15.17 14.04 -15.62
C LEU A 464 15.38 13.00 -14.50
N GLU A 465 14.67 11.86 -14.50
CA GLU A 465 14.80 10.80 -13.49
C GLU A 465 15.99 9.86 -13.73
N VAL A 466 16.76 10.05 -14.81
CA VAL A 466 17.89 9.18 -15.17
C VAL A 466 19.11 9.43 -14.25
N SER A 467 19.11 8.72 -13.12
CA SER A 467 20.26 8.07 -12.48
C SER A 467 21.29 8.85 -11.64
N ARG A 468 21.23 10.18 -11.45
CA ARG A 468 22.31 10.89 -10.71
C ARG A 468 21.99 12.12 -9.84
N TYR A 469 20.75 12.33 -9.40
CA TYR A 469 20.41 13.52 -8.60
C TYR A 469 20.07 13.12 -7.16
N GLY A 470 20.74 13.60 -6.08
CA GLY A 470 21.40 14.88 -5.86
C GLY A 470 20.39 15.93 -5.37
N ASP A 471 20.77 16.81 -4.44
CA ASP A 471 19.89 17.84 -3.83
C ASP A 471 19.10 18.67 -4.87
N ALA A 472 19.61 18.80 -6.09
CA ALA A 472 18.97 19.52 -7.19
C ALA A 472 17.61 18.92 -7.65
N ALA A 473 17.45 17.59 -7.67
CA ALA A 473 16.16 16.99 -8.04
C ALA A 473 15.09 17.23 -6.97
N VAL A 474 15.52 17.24 -5.69
CA VAL A 474 14.65 17.60 -4.57
C VAL A 474 14.18 19.05 -4.72
N LEU A 475 15.11 19.98 -4.96
CA LEU A 475 14.77 21.40 -5.19
C LEU A 475 13.82 21.59 -6.39
N LEU A 476 14.04 20.86 -7.48
CA LEU A 476 13.16 20.91 -8.64
C LEU A 476 11.76 20.36 -8.34
N GLY A 477 11.66 19.26 -7.58
CA GLY A 477 10.38 18.71 -7.12
C GLY A 477 9.59 19.69 -6.26
N ILE A 478 10.28 20.37 -5.32
CA ILE A 478 9.69 21.45 -4.50
C ILE A 478 9.20 22.58 -5.40
N ALA A 479 10.02 23.05 -6.34
CA ALA A 479 9.67 24.15 -7.23
C ALA A 479 8.46 23.82 -8.12
N LEU A 480 8.40 22.61 -8.66
CA LEU A 480 7.26 22.13 -9.46
C LEU A 480 5.99 22.03 -8.62
N PHE A 481 6.09 21.48 -7.40
CA PHE A 481 4.95 21.40 -6.49
C PHE A 481 4.41 22.79 -6.12
N ALA A 482 5.30 23.72 -5.77
CA ALA A 482 4.95 25.11 -5.47
C ALA A 482 4.28 25.78 -6.68
N GLY A 483 4.87 25.63 -7.87
CA GLY A 483 4.33 26.17 -9.13
C GLY A 483 2.92 25.67 -9.44
N LYS A 484 2.70 24.35 -9.36
CA LYS A 484 1.37 23.74 -9.54
C LYS A 484 0.38 24.25 -8.51
N THR A 485 0.79 24.37 -7.24
CA THR A 485 -0.06 24.87 -6.17
C THR A 485 -0.50 26.31 -6.41
N VAL A 486 0.42 27.19 -6.84
CA VAL A 486 0.12 28.58 -7.18
C VAL A 486 -0.84 28.65 -8.38
N LEU A 487 -0.62 27.84 -9.41
CA LEU A 487 -1.51 27.76 -10.57
C LEU A 487 -2.93 27.29 -10.19
N ALA A 488 -3.03 26.22 -9.39
CA ALA A 488 -4.30 25.71 -8.90
C ALA A 488 -5.04 26.74 -8.04
N TYR A 489 -4.32 27.43 -7.14
CA TYR A 489 -4.89 28.50 -6.32
C TYR A 489 -5.36 29.70 -7.17
N GLY A 490 -4.57 30.11 -8.18
CA GLY A 490 -4.95 31.17 -9.11
C GLY A 490 -6.18 30.82 -9.93
N ALA A 491 -6.28 29.58 -10.41
CA ALA A 491 -7.45 29.08 -11.12
C ALA A 491 -8.69 29.07 -10.22
N LEU A 492 -8.56 28.56 -8.99
CA LEU A 492 -9.61 28.55 -7.97
C LEU A 492 -10.10 29.98 -7.65
N ALA A 493 -9.16 30.90 -7.41
CA ALA A 493 -9.43 32.31 -7.18
C ALA A 493 -10.18 32.96 -8.34
N LYS A 494 -9.80 32.68 -9.59
CA LYS A 494 -10.45 33.22 -10.78
C LYS A 494 -11.85 32.63 -10.97
N ALA A 495 -12.01 31.31 -10.84
CA ALA A 495 -13.30 30.64 -10.92
C ALA A 495 -14.27 31.19 -9.86
N ARG A 496 -13.77 31.39 -8.64
CA ARG A 496 -14.55 31.95 -7.53
C ARG A 496 -15.04 33.38 -7.80
N HIS A 497 -14.31 34.19 -8.56
CA HIS A 497 -14.78 35.51 -9.00
C HIS A 497 -15.79 35.45 -10.13
N ALA A 498 -15.70 34.45 -11.00
CA ALA A 498 -16.62 34.28 -12.12
C ALA A 498 -18.00 33.78 -11.68
N ILE A 499 -18.09 33.07 -10.55
CA ILE A 499 -19.36 32.53 -10.05
C ILE A 499 -20.06 33.52 -9.13
N ALA A 500 -21.32 33.82 -9.43
CA ALA A 500 -22.18 34.64 -8.59
C ALA A 500 -22.36 33.99 -7.20
N PRO A 501 -22.33 34.78 -6.12
CA PRO A 501 -22.45 34.23 -4.78
C PRO A 501 -23.83 33.61 -4.57
N LEU A 502 -23.85 32.38 -4.03
CA LEU A 502 -25.04 31.59 -3.76
C LEU A 502 -25.56 31.85 -2.34
N ARG A 503 -26.87 31.72 -2.13
CA ARG A 503 -27.43 31.70 -0.77
C ARG A 503 -26.94 30.49 0.01
N SER A 504 -26.70 30.65 1.32
CA SER A 504 -26.25 29.58 2.24
C SER A 504 -27.05 28.29 2.09
N ASP A 505 -28.37 28.41 1.99
CA ASP A 505 -29.29 27.27 1.93
C ASP A 505 -29.12 26.48 0.63
N ARG A 506 -28.77 27.18 -0.46
CA ARG A 506 -28.46 26.56 -1.75
C ARG A 506 -27.09 25.90 -1.73
N VAL A 507 -26.12 26.44 -0.99
CA VAL A 507 -24.79 25.82 -0.82
C VAL A 507 -24.90 24.53 -0.02
N VAL A 508 -25.65 24.54 1.09
CA VAL A 508 -25.89 23.32 1.88
C VAL A 508 -26.65 22.27 1.06
N ARG A 509 -27.69 22.68 0.32
CA ARG A 509 -28.36 21.76 -0.60
C ARG A 509 -27.42 21.24 -1.67
N PHE A 510 -26.65 22.10 -2.33
CA PHE A 510 -25.66 21.68 -3.32
C PHE A 510 -24.67 20.65 -2.75
N ALA A 511 -24.18 20.87 -1.53
CA ALA A 511 -23.28 19.94 -0.85
C ALA A 511 -23.95 18.58 -0.53
N LEU A 512 -25.20 18.58 -0.07
CA LEU A 512 -25.86 17.34 0.35
C LEU A 512 -26.54 16.58 -0.80
N THR A 513 -27.19 17.30 -1.71
CA THR A 513 -28.05 16.69 -2.75
C THR A 513 -27.32 16.49 -4.07
N LEU A 514 -26.24 17.23 -4.33
CA LEU A 514 -25.48 17.09 -5.57
C LEU A 514 -24.09 16.52 -5.35
N SER A 515 -23.26 17.14 -4.50
CA SER A 515 -21.87 16.69 -4.39
C SER A 515 -21.78 15.31 -3.72
N LEU A 516 -22.54 15.03 -2.65
CA LEU A 516 -22.50 13.73 -1.99
C LEU A 516 -22.87 12.55 -2.91
N PRO A 517 -24.00 12.56 -3.66
CA PRO A 517 -24.29 11.50 -4.63
C PRO A 517 -23.24 11.38 -5.72
N LEU A 518 -22.68 12.48 -6.21
CA LEU A 518 -21.62 12.45 -7.23
C LEU A 518 -20.30 11.88 -6.69
N VAL A 519 -19.95 12.14 -5.42
CA VAL A 519 -18.80 11.48 -4.77
C VAL A 519 -19.04 9.97 -4.69
N LEU A 520 -20.22 9.54 -4.25
CA LEU A 520 -20.56 8.11 -4.19
C LEU A 520 -20.54 7.45 -5.58
N LEU A 521 -21.05 8.14 -6.60
CA LEU A 521 -20.99 7.69 -7.99
C LEU A 521 -19.54 7.53 -8.46
N ALA A 522 -18.69 8.52 -8.20
CA ALA A 522 -17.27 8.45 -8.56
C ALA A 522 -16.56 7.28 -7.86
N LEU A 523 -16.86 7.05 -6.59
CA LEU A 523 -16.30 5.91 -5.85
C LEU A 523 -16.82 4.57 -6.38
N GLY A 524 -18.10 4.49 -6.74
CA GLY A 524 -18.67 3.31 -7.38
C GLY A 524 -18.01 3.01 -8.73
N LEU A 525 -17.80 4.04 -9.56
CA LEU A 525 -17.09 3.91 -10.84
C LEU A 525 -15.63 3.48 -10.64
N GLY A 526 -14.93 4.05 -9.67
CA GLY A 526 -13.55 3.67 -9.37
C GLY A 526 -13.44 2.25 -8.83
N ALA A 527 -14.36 1.82 -7.95
CA ALA A 527 -14.43 0.43 -7.47
C ALA A 527 -14.75 -0.55 -8.60
N LEU A 528 -15.65 -0.17 -9.51
CA LEU A 528 -15.95 -0.97 -10.70
C LEU A 528 -14.74 -1.09 -11.62
N GLY A 529 -14.01 -0.01 -11.86
CA GLY A 529 -12.76 -0.03 -12.63
C GLY A 529 -11.72 -0.98 -12.01
N TRP A 530 -11.56 -0.92 -10.68
CA TRP A 530 -10.67 -1.83 -9.95
C TRP A 530 -11.09 -3.31 -10.07
N TYR A 531 -12.39 -3.59 -10.02
CA TYR A 531 -12.94 -4.93 -10.17
C TYR A 531 -12.76 -5.49 -11.59
N LEU A 532 -13.04 -4.67 -12.61
CA LEU A 532 -12.98 -5.08 -14.01
C LEU A 532 -11.55 -5.27 -14.53
N ARG A 533 -10.54 -4.68 -13.87
CA ARG A 533 -9.11 -4.74 -14.25
C ARG A 533 -8.90 -4.55 -15.77
N PRO A 534 -9.28 -3.37 -16.32
CA PRO A 534 -9.12 -3.10 -17.74
C PRO A 534 -7.67 -3.31 -18.17
N SER A 535 -7.47 -3.74 -19.42
CA SER A 535 -6.11 -3.87 -19.96
C SER A 535 -5.41 -2.50 -19.97
N SER A 536 -4.08 -2.51 -19.90
CA SER A 536 -3.26 -1.29 -19.88
C SER A 536 -3.53 -0.35 -21.07
N VAL A 537 -3.90 -0.92 -22.22
CA VAL A 537 -4.28 -0.17 -23.44
C VAL A 537 -5.59 0.59 -23.24
N VAL A 538 -6.58 -0.03 -22.58
CA VAL A 538 -7.87 0.62 -22.29
C VAL A 538 -7.69 1.73 -21.26
N GLU A 539 -6.90 1.50 -20.21
CA GLU A 539 -6.57 2.54 -19.23
C GLU A 539 -5.88 3.74 -19.89
N ALA A 540 -4.87 3.50 -20.73
CA ALA A 540 -4.19 4.57 -21.46
C ALA A 540 -5.14 5.34 -22.38
N SER A 541 -6.03 4.64 -23.09
CA SER A 541 -7.00 5.25 -24.01
C SER A 541 -8.01 6.14 -23.27
N LEU A 542 -8.54 5.67 -22.14
CA LEU A 542 -9.42 6.46 -21.28
C LEU A 542 -8.69 7.69 -20.73
N SER A 543 -7.44 7.52 -20.34
CA SER A 543 -6.61 8.60 -19.85
C SER A 543 -6.36 9.68 -20.90
N TYR A 544 -5.98 9.29 -22.13
CA TYR A 544 -5.83 10.25 -23.23
C TYR A 544 -7.15 10.93 -23.60
N ALA A 545 -8.27 10.20 -23.59
CA ALA A 545 -9.58 10.76 -23.90
C ALA A 545 -10.04 11.77 -22.85
N THR A 546 -9.88 11.46 -21.56
CA THR A 546 -10.23 12.38 -20.45
C THR A 546 -9.33 13.60 -20.43
N PHE A 547 -8.02 13.43 -20.63
CA PHE A 547 -7.07 14.54 -20.76
C PHE A 547 -7.42 15.44 -21.95
N GLY A 548 -7.57 14.87 -23.15
CA GLY A 548 -7.89 15.60 -24.38
C GLY A 548 -9.23 16.32 -24.29
N GLY A 549 -10.27 15.67 -23.77
CA GLY A 549 -11.58 16.27 -23.55
C GLY A 549 -11.52 17.45 -22.57
N THR A 550 -10.78 17.30 -21.47
CA THR A 550 -10.61 18.38 -20.47
C THR A 550 -9.84 19.56 -21.05
N LEU A 551 -8.80 19.31 -21.85
CA LEU A 551 -8.01 20.36 -22.51
C LEU A 551 -8.87 21.15 -23.52
N LEU A 552 -9.66 20.46 -24.34
CA LEU A 552 -10.57 21.10 -25.30
C LEU A 552 -11.64 21.93 -24.58
N PHE A 553 -12.21 21.41 -23.48
CA PHE A 553 -13.16 22.15 -22.66
C PHE A 553 -12.52 23.41 -22.06
N ALA A 554 -11.32 23.28 -21.48
CA ALA A 554 -10.59 24.41 -20.89
C ALA A 554 -10.25 25.48 -21.93
N LEU A 555 -9.81 25.07 -23.13
CA LEU A 555 -9.54 25.98 -24.25
C LEU A 555 -10.81 26.71 -24.70
N ARG A 556 -11.92 25.99 -24.87
CA ARG A 556 -13.21 26.59 -25.22
C ARG A 556 -13.67 27.58 -24.16
N ALA A 557 -13.64 27.20 -22.89
CA ALA A 557 -14.00 28.08 -21.78
C ALA A 557 -13.12 29.35 -21.76
N PHE A 558 -11.82 29.21 -22.00
CA PHE A 558 -10.90 30.34 -22.09
C PHE A 558 -11.22 31.27 -23.25
N LEU A 559 -11.52 30.73 -24.43
CA LEU A 559 -11.91 31.50 -25.62
C LEU A 559 -13.24 32.24 -25.40
N THR A 560 -14.24 31.59 -24.79
CA THR A 560 -15.53 32.22 -24.45
C THR A 560 -15.35 33.36 -23.44
N LEU A 561 -14.49 33.17 -22.42
CA LEU A 561 -14.20 34.23 -21.45
C LEU A 561 -13.43 35.42 -22.04
N ARG A 562 -12.78 35.24 -23.20
CA ARG A 562 -12.04 36.31 -23.89
C ARG A 562 -12.90 37.05 -24.91
N SER A 563 -14.09 36.54 -25.26
CA SER A 563 -14.93 37.20 -26.25
C SER A 563 -15.45 38.55 -25.71
N PRO A 564 -15.41 39.62 -26.52
CA PRO A 564 -15.84 40.96 -26.10
C PRO A 564 -17.33 41.02 -25.74
N THR A 565 -18.15 40.13 -26.32
CA THR A 565 -19.58 39.98 -26.01
C THR A 565 -19.84 39.63 -24.55
N PHE A 566 -18.98 38.84 -23.91
CA PHE A 566 -19.15 38.50 -22.49
C PHE A 566 -18.84 39.68 -21.55
N ARG A 567 -18.04 40.66 -22.01
CA ARG A 567 -17.73 41.86 -21.19
C ARG A 567 -18.85 42.90 -21.22
N THR A 568 -19.61 42.99 -22.30
CA THR A 568 -20.70 43.96 -22.42
C THR A 568 -21.91 43.60 -21.57
N ASP A 569 -22.23 42.30 -21.42
CA ASP A 569 -23.38 41.85 -20.63
C ASP A 569 -23.16 42.03 -19.11
N ILE A 570 -21.92 41.95 -18.63
CA ILE A 570 -21.58 42.18 -17.21
C ILE A 570 -21.58 43.68 -16.87
N ALA A 571 -21.36 44.56 -17.84
CA ALA A 571 -21.37 46.01 -17.60
C ALA A 571 -22.79 46.60 -17.52
N LEU A 572 -23.82 45.86 -17.93
CA LEU A 572 -25.22 46.29 -17.97
C LEU A 572 -26.09 45.68 -16.86
N SER A 573 -25.52 44.82 -16.01
CA SER A 573 -26.15 44.20 -14.82
C SER A 573 -25.49 44.69 -13.54
#